data_AF-A0AAE0A2Y0-F1
#
_entry.id   AF-A0AAE0A2Y0-F1
#
_cell.length_a   1.000
_cell.length_b   1.000
_cell.length_c   1.000
_cell.angle_alpha   90.00
_cell.angle_beta   90.00
_cell.angle_gamma   90.00
#
_symmetry.space_group_name_H-M   'P 1'
#
loop_
_entity.id
_entity.type
_entity.pdbx_description
1 polymer ?
#
loop_
_entity_poly.entity_id
_entity_poly.type
_entity_poly.pdbx_seq_one_letter_code
_entity_poly.pdbx_strand_id
1 'polypeptide(L)'
;MVGCADLKYFNLTHSDILDQEFHILISKFPLLEKLVVQRCYDIKRVVLSSNQLKELRVIHCFCLTAIDVINVPSLLTFYYQFGCRPAHSINSPCSCQWKIGSSFDPGPNMVLNGLDRIKKIMEMPYDIEELRMSIYIWHQDPFTLVKFKKRSPSPPREVGNLTIDVRVLPPSNYAALLDCLLWICYPRIFSIKIFHCKQSTEFIMWLYEKMTKRDAKCCNRHGIKCWQHYLKDFKIESFIPFKDPKPLHIDNLMAGLPKLPQGTIRFCLDWCFSEYIDGA
;
A
#
# COMPACT_ATOMS: atom_id res chain seq x y z
N MET A 1 -40.79 2.67 9.67
CA MET A 1 -39.95 3.18 8.56
C MET A 1 -39.88 2.09 7.51
N VAL A 2 -40.45 2.34 6.33
CA VAL A 2 -40.35 1.43 5.18
C VAL A 2 -38.88 1.42 4.75
N GLY A 3 -38.21 0.27 4.89
CA GLY A 3 -36.78 0.15 4.63
C GLY A 3 -36.47 0.26 3.14
N CYS A 4 -35.38 0.94 2.80
CA CYS A 4 -34.85 1.00 1.43
C CYS A 4 -34.19 -0.34 1.05
N ALA A 5 -34.99 -1.41 0.89
CA ALA A 5 -34.48 -2.76 0.62
C ALA A 5 -33.68 -2.88 -0.68
N ASP A 6 -33.95 -2.00 -1.64
CA ASP A 6 -33.28 -1.97 -2.96
C ASP A 6 -31.97 -1.18 -2.97
N LEU A 7 -31.47 -0.76 -1.79
CA LEU A 7 -30.26 0.03 -1.70
C LEU A 7 -29.03 -0.81 -2.09
N LYS A 8 -28.40 -0.44 -3.23
CA LYS A 8 -27.20 -1.09 -3.76
C LYS A 8 -25.89 -0.47 -3.28
N TYR A 9 -25.92 0.80 -2.86
CA TYR A 9 -24.76 1.55 -2.39
C TYR A 9 -25.05 2.18 -1.05
N PHE A 10 -24.18 1.91 -0.07
CA PHE A 10 -24.27 2.51 1.25
C PHE A 10 -22.92 3.04 1.68
N ASN A 11 -22.92 4.29 2.15
CA ASN A 11 -21.75 4.96 2.68
C ASN A 11 -22.03 5.46 4.10
N LEU A 12 -21.39 4.82 5.06
CA LEU A 12 -21.43 5.19 6.46
C LEU A 12 -20.18 6.00 6.78
N THR A 13 -20.35 7.27 7.14
CA THR A 13 -19.23 8.19 7.38
C THR A 13 -19.41 8.97 8.67
N HIS A 14 -18.39 9.01 9.55
CA HIS A 14 -18.41 9.71 10.85
C HIS A 14 -19.62 9.34 11.71
N SER A 15 -19.91 8.05 11.83
CA SER A 15 -21.04 7.57 12.62
C SER A 15 -20.55 7.01 13.94
N ASP A 16 -21.18 7.44 15.02
CA ASP A 16 -20.94 6.96 16.39
C ASP A 16 -21.79 5.72 16.67
N ILE A 17 -21.72 4.72 15.77
CA ILE A 17 -22.46 3.45 15.93
C ILE A 17 -21.54 2.36 16.44
N LEU A 18 -22.10 1.53 17.31
CA LEU A 18 -21.45 0.33 17.84
C LEU A 18 -21.59 -0.84 16.85
N ASP A 19 -20.80 -1.89 17.08
CA ASP A 19 -20.78 -3.11 16.26
C ASP A 19 -22.20 -3.68 16.02
N GLN A 20 -23.02 -3.77 17.07
CA GLN A 20 -24.38 -4.31 16.98
C GLN A 20 -25.31 -3.46 16.10
N GLU A 21 -25.22 -2.14 16.24
CA GLU A 21 -26.04 -1.19 15.48
C GLU A 21 -25.63 -1.19 14.01
N PHE A 22 -24.33 -1.31 13.73
CA PHE A 22 -23.81 -1.53 12.39
C PHE A 22 -24.41 -2.77 11.74
N HIS A 23 -24.45 -3.91 12.46
CA HIS A 23 -25.03 -5.14 11.92
C HIS A 23 -26.54 -5.04 11.67
N ILE A 24 -27.29 -4.40 12.58
CA ILE A 24 -28.72 -4.13 12.40
C ILE A 24 -28.97 -3.19 11.22
N LEU A 25 -28.08 -2.25 10.98
CA LEU A 25 -28.19 -1.33 9.86
C LEU A 25 -27.94 -2.03 8.52
N ILE A 26 -26.86 -2.79 8.42
CA ILE A 26 -26.50 -3.49 7.18
C ILE A 26 -27.53 -4.58 6.82
N SER A 27 -28.13 -5.26 7.80
CA SER A 27 -29.16 -6.28 7.54
C SER A 27 -30.43 -5.75 6.86
N LYS A 28 -30.67 -4.43 6.90
CA LYS A 28 -31.79 -3.78 6.20
C LYS A 28 -31.55 -3.63 4.69
N PHE A 29 -30.34 -3.91 4.20
CA PHE A 29 -29.94 -3.71 2.80
C PHE A 29 -29.46 -5.03 2.17
N PRO A 30 -30.37 -6.00 1.91
CA PRO A 30 -29.98 -7.31 1.40
C PRO A 30 -29.41 -7.29 -0.03
N LEU A 31 -29.72 -6.25 -0.82
CA LEU A 31 -29.24 -6.07 -2.19
C LEU A 31 -27.97 -5.20 -2.29
N LEU A 32 -27.28 -4.98 -1.16
CA LEU A 32 -26.13 -4.09 -1.11
C LEU A 32 -24.95 -4.66 -1.93
N GLU A 33 -24.59 -3.94 -2.99
CA GLU A 33 -23.47 -4.27 -3.87
C GLU A 33 -22.17 -3.55 -3.46
N LYS A 34 -22.28 -2.40 -2.82
CA LYS A 34 -21.12 -1.60 -2.38
C LYS A 34 -21.32 -0.99 -1.01
N LEU A 35 -20.37 -1.26 -0.12
CA LEU A 35 -20.33 -0.74 1.24
C LEU A 35 -19.06 0.08 1.48
N VAL A 36 -19.23 1.30 1.96
CA VAL A 36 -18.14 2.15 2.45
C VAL A 36 -18.38 2.43 3.93
N VAL A 37 -17.39 2.10 4.76
CA VAL A 37 -17.35 2.40 6.19
C VAL A 37 -16.14 3.30 6.42
N GLN A 38 -16.39 4.57 6.75
CA GLN A 38 -15.35 5.58 6.81
C GLN A 38 -15.41 6.37 8.11
N ARG A 39 -14.27 6.46 8.81
CA ARG A 39 -14.14 7.28 10.03
C ARG A 39 -15.20 6.97 11.10
N CYS A 40 -15.57 5.69 11.22
CA CYS A 40 -16.42 5.21 12.31
C CYS A 40 -15.51 4.73 13.43
N TYR A 41 -15.41 5.51 14.50
CA TYR A 41 -14.39 5.31 15.53
C TYR A 41 -14.81 4.34 16.63
N ASP A 42 -16.09 4.04 16.77
CA ASP A 42 -16.57 3.12 17.82
C ASP A 42 -16.72 1.67 17.33
N ILE A 43 -16.66 1.45 16.02
CA ILE A 43 -16.69 0.11 15.42
C ILE A 43 -15.36 -0.60 15.69
N LYS A 44 -15.43 -1.72 16.40
CA LYS A 44 -14.31 -2.60 16.72
C LYS A 44 -14.28 -3.82 15.81
N ARG A 45 -15.43 -4.35 15.42
CA ARG A 45 -15.51 -5.56 14.60
C ARG A 45 -16.51 -5.39 13.47
N VAL A 46 -16.06 -5.66 12.24
CA VAL A 46 -16.90 -5.67 11.05
C VAL A 46 -17.07 -7.12 10.58
N VAL A 47 -18.20 -7.73 10.91
CA VAL A 47 -18.64 -9.02 10.35
C VAL A 47 -19.62 -8.79 9.20
N LEU A 48 -19.34 -9.35 8.03
CA LEU A 48 -20.17 -9.23 6.84
C LEU A 48 -20.42 -10.60 6.21
N SER A 49 -21.66 -10.81 5.78
CA SER A 49 -22.09 -11.93 4.97
C SER A 49 -23.07 -11.40 3.92
N SER A 50 -22.82 -11.67 2.65
CA SER A 50 -23.62 -11.16 1.53
C SER A 50 -23.31 -11.91 0.25
N ASN A 51 -24.35 -12.24 -0.51
CA ASN A 51 -24.21 -12.86 -1.84
C ASN A 51 -24.14 -11.82 -2.97
N GLN A 52 -24.27 -10.52 -2.67
CA GLN A 52 -24.37 -9.45 -3.67
C GLN A 52 -23.25 -8.42 -3.54
N LEU A 53 -22.56 -8.38 -2.40
CA LEU A 53 -21.51 -7.38 -2.13
C LEU A 53 -20.31 -7.61 -3.05
N LYS A 54 -20.07 -6.63 -3.92
CA LYS A 54 -18.97 -6.60 -4.89
C LYS A 54 -17.80 -5.76 -4.41
N GLU A 55 -18.06 -4.73 -3.62
CA GLU A 55 -17.04 -3.80 -3.16
C GLU A 55 -17.20 -3.45 -1.67
N LEU A 56 -16.14 -3.67 -0.91
CA LEU A 56 -16.03 -3.24 0.49
C LEU A 56 -14.90 -2.22 0.64
N ARG A 57 -15.19 -1.09 1.28
CA ARG A 57 -14.17 -0.13 1.70
C ARG A 57 -14.26 0.13 3.19
N VAL A 58 -13.16 -0.04 3.90
CA VAL A 58 -13.04 0.31 5.32
C VAL A 58 -11.89 1.30 5.47
N ILE A 59 -12.19 2.53 5.90
CA ILE A 59 -11.28 3.68 5.79
C ILE A 59 -11.22 4.44 7.13
N HIS A 60 -10.04 4.56 7.72
CA HIS A 60 -9.83 5.38 8.93
C HIS A 60 -10.72 5.00 10.14
N CYS A 61 -11.08 3.72 10.29
CA CYS A 61 -11.75 3.23 11.49
C CYS A 61 -10.69 2.81 12.52
N PHE A 62 -10.33 3.70 13.44
CA PHE A 62 -9.11 3.54 14.26
C PHE A 62 -9.21 2.54 15.42
N CYS A 63 -10.42 2.22 15.88
CA CYS A 63 -10.65 1.21 16.92
C CYS A 63 -10.90 -0.19 16.36
N LEU A 64 -10.86 -0.35 15.04
CA LEU A 64 -11.16 -1.60 14.36
C LEU A 64 -10.07 -2.65 14.65
N THR A 65 -10.45 -3.74 15.29
CA THR A 65 -9.57 -4.85 15.65
C THR A 65 -9.75 -6.07 14.78
N ALA A 66 -10.92 -6.26 14.17
CA ALA A 66 -11.21 -7.41 13.31
C ALA A 66 -12.16 -7.07 12.15
N ILE A 67 -11.90 -7.67 11.00
CA ILE A 67 -12.79 -7.67 9.84
C ILE A 67 -12.99 -9.11 9.40
N ASP A 68 -14.24 -9.57 9.38
CA ASP A 68 -14.61 -10.92 9.01
C ASP A 68 -15.64 -10.88 7.89
N VAL A 69 -15.14 -11.04 6.66
CA VAL A 69 -15.94 -11.10 5.44
C VAL A 69 -16.17 -12.58 5.10
N ILE A 70 -17.26 -13.12 5.62
CA ILE A 70 -17.58 -14.55 5.59
C ILE A 70 -18.62 -14.79 4.50
N ASN A 71 -18.44 -15.81 3.66
CA ASN A 71 -19.41 -16.18 2.62
C ASN A 71 -19.81 -15.02 1.69
N VAL A 72 -18.82 -14.27 1.20
CA VAL A 72 -19.02 -13.18 0.23
C VAL A 72 -18.37 -13.52 -1.12
N PRO A 73 -18.87 -14.54 -1.84
CA PRO A 73 -18.22 -15.06 -3.04
C PRO A 73 -18.15 -14.04 -4.19
N SER A 74 -19.06 -13.06 -4.20
CA SER A 74 -19.14 -12.02 -5.22
C SER A 74 -18.22 -10.82 -4.97
N LEU A 75 -17.42 -10.84 -3.90
CA LEU A 75 -16.52 -9.74 -3.57
C LEU A 75 -15.40 -9.64 -4.62
N LEU A 76 -15.39 -8.54 -5.37
CA LEU A 76 -14.40 -8.25 -6.40
C LEU A 76 -13.27 -7.39 -5.85
N THR A 77 -13.57 -6.45 -4.97
CA THR A 77 -12.59 -5.50 -4.44
C THR A 77 -12.77 -5.29 -2.94
N PHE A 78 -11.67 -5.43 -2.22
CA PHE A 78 -11.59 -5.07 -0.81
C PHE A 78 -10.54 -3.98 -0.63
N TYR A 79 -11.01 -2.77 -0.28
CA TYR A 79 -10.15 -1.65 0.09
C TYR A 79 -10.07 -1.48 1.60
N TYR A 80 -8.87 -1.58 2.16
CA TYR A 80 -8.65 -1.33 3.58
C TYR A 80 -7.61 -0.23 3.78
N GLN A 81 -8.02 0.88 4.39
CA GLN A 81 -7.12 1.95 4.79
C GLN A 81 -7.04 2.06 6.31
N PHE A 82 -5.88 1.72 6.86
CA PHE A 82 -5.62 1.73 8.28
C PHE A 82 -4.77 2.95 8.71
N GLY A 83 -5.00 3.38 9.95
CA GLY A 83 -4.20 4.42 10.60
C GLY A 83 -3.13 3.82 11.52
N CYS A 84 -3.19 4.17 12.80
CA CYS A 84 -2.20 3.78 13.80
C CYS A 84 -2.13 2.27 14.12
N ARG A 85 -3.16 1.48 13.81
CA ARG A 85 -3.15 0.03 14.04
C ARG A 85 -3.95 -0.64 12.92
N PRO A 86 -3.40 -1.62 12.18
CA PRO A 86 -4.21 -2.48 11.33
C PRO A 86 -5.05 -3.39 12.23
N ALA A 87 -6.16 -3.88 11.68
CA ALA A 87 -6.93 -4.94 12.33
C ALA A 87 -6.02 -6.15 12.58
N HIS A 88 -6.17 -6.75 13.76
CA HIS A 88 -5.40 -7.92 14.19
C HIS A 88 -5.76 -9.17 13.39
N SER A 89 -7.02 -9.25 12.94
CA SER A 89 -7.53 -10.34 12.13
C SER A 89 -8.33 -9.77 10.98
N ILE A 90 -7.98 -10.19 9.76
CA ILE A 90 -8.77 -9.90 8.57
C ILE A 90 -9.00 -11.23 7.86
N ASN A 91 -10.24 -11.67 7.86
CA ASN A 91 -10.70 -12.84 7.13
C ASN A 91 -11.50 -12.35 5.92
N SER A 92 -11.05 -12.69 4.72
CA SER A 92 -11.75 -12.30 3.49
C SER A 92 -11.53 -13.36 2.40
N PRO A 93 -12.46 -13.51 1.44
CA PRO A 93 -12.33 -14.49 0.38
C PRO A 93 -11.02 -14.33 -0.39
N CYS A 94 -10.37 -15.44 -0.72
CA CYS A 94 -9.09 -15.45 -1.42
C CYS A 94 -9.15 -14.89 -2.84
N SER A 95 -10.34 -14.80 -3.45
CA SER A 95 -10.54 -14.43 -4.85
C SER A 95 -10.68 -12.92 -5.12
N CYS A 96 -10.74 -12.08 -4.08
CA CYS A 96 -10.95 -10.64 -4.28
C CYS A 96 -9.64 -9.87 -4.47
N GLN A 97 -9.69 -8.75 -5.20
CA GLN A 97 -8.56 -7.83 -5.34
C GLN A 97 -8.36 -7.03 -4.05
N TRP A 98 -7.24 -7.26 -3.37
CA TRP A 98 -6.88 -6.55 -2.15
C TRP A 98 -6.16 -5.25 -2.47
N LYS A 99 -6.74 -4.15 -1.98
CA LYS A 99 -6.19 -2.81 -2.11
C LYS A 99 -6.01 -2.21 -0.72
N ILE A 100 -4.77 -1.89 -0.38
CA ILE A 100 -4.41 -1.47 0.96
C ILE A 100 -3.91 -0.04 0.94
N GLY A 101 -4.40 0.78 1.86
CA GLY A 101 -3.96 2.15 2.07
C GLY A 101 -3.34 2.32 3.45
N SER A 102 -2.24 3.07 3.53
CA SER A 102 -1.68 3.55 4.79
C SER A 102 -1.38 5.03 4.69
N SER A 103 -1.92 5.81 5.63
CA SER A 103 -1.54 7.20 5.85
C SER A 103 -0.66 7.27 7.08
N PHE A 104 0.59 7.69 6.90
CA PHE A 104 1.50 7.94 8.02
C PHE A 104 1.27 9.36 8.51
N ASP A 105 0.90 9.52 9.78
CA ASP A 105 0.93 10.83 10.42
C ASP A 105 2.38 11.29 10.65
N PRO A 106 2.62 12.60 10.66
CA PRO A 106 3.94 13.18 10.75
C PRO A 106 4.53 13.02 12.16
N GLY A 107 5.32 11.97 12.38
CA GLY A 107 6.04 11.77 13.64
C GLY A 107 7.31 10.92 13.49
N PRO A 108 8.38 11.17 14.27
CA PRO A 108 9.71 10.61 14.05
C PRO A 108 9.76 9.07 14.13
N ASN A 109 8.96 8.43 14.99
CA ASN A 109 8.88 6.98 15.12
C ASN A 109 7.79 6.33 14.24
N MET A 110 7.01 7.12 13.50
CA MET A 110 5.79 6.64 12.85
C MET A 110 6.04 5.92 11.53
N VAL A 111 7.13 6.25 10.82
CA VAL A 111 7.52 5.55 9.59
C VAL A 111 7.90 4.10 9.89
N LEU A 112 8.68 3.84 10.95
CA LEU A 112 8.98 2.47 11.37
C LEU A 112 7.74 1.72 11.79
N ASN A 113 6.92 2.34 12.62
CA ASN A 113 5.68 1.72 13.06
C ASN A 113 4.79 1.36 11.88
N GLY A 114 4.72 2.21 10.85
CA GLY A 114 3.96 1.86 9.67
C GLY A 114 4.66 0.81 8.79
N LEU A 115 5.98 0.81 8.62
CA LEU A 115 6.70 -0.29 7.94
C LEU A 115 6.52 -1.63 8.66
N ASP A 116 6.57 -1.67 9.99
CA ASP A 116 6.26 -2.85 10.81
C ASP A 116 4.80 -3.31 10.56
N ARG A 117 3.85 -2.39 10.39
CA ARG A 117 2.45 -2.72 10.05
C ARG A 117 2.31 -3.28 8.64
N ILE A 118 3.02 -2.72 7.66
CA ILE A 118 3.04 -3.26 6.29
C ILE A 118 3.63 -4.67 6.33
N LYS A 119 4.73 -4.88 7.04
CA LYS A 119 5.35 -6.21 7.20
C LYS A 119 4.35 -7.24 7.73
N LYS A 120 3.58 -6.89 8.79
CA LYS A 120 2.51 -7.75 9.32
C LYS A 120 1.40 -8.03 8.31
N ILE A 121 1.06 -7.07 7.46
CA ILE A 121 0.07 -7.25 6.40
C ILE A 121 0.61 -8.18 5.30
N MET A 122 1.90 -8.06 4.94
CA MET A 122 2.54 -8.95 3.98
C MET A 122 2.62 -10.41 4.46
N GLU A 123 2.62 -10.62 5.78
CA GLU A 123 2.57 -11.95 6.43
C GLU A 123 1.17 -12.60 6.37
N MET A 124 0.10 -11.83 6.09
CA MET A 124 -1.25 -12.40 5.92
C MET A 124 -1.32 -13.18 4.61
N PRO A 125 -2.10 -14.27 4.48
CA PRO A 125 -2.05 -15.17 3.32
C PRO A 125 -2.72 -14.63 2.04
N TYR A 126 -2.84 -13.30 1.85
CA TYR A 126 -3.55 -12.67 0.74
C TYR A 126 -2.64 -11.98 -0.27
N ASP A 127 -2.93 -12.15 -1.55
CA ASP A 127 -2.20 -11.44 -2.62
C ASP A 127 -2.66 -9.99 -2.70
N ILE A 128 -1.72 -9.07 -2.51
CA ILE A 128 -1.99 -7.63 -2.47
C ILE A 128 -1.80 -7.07 -3.87
N GLU A 129 -2.91 -6.73 -4.51
CA GLU A 129 -2.90 -6.14 -5.85
C GLU A 129 -2.39 -4.70 -5.81
N GLU A 130 -2.77 -3.93 -4.79
CA GLU A 130 -2.37 -2.53 -4.68
C GLU A 130 -2.06 -2.15 -3.24
N LEU A 131 -0.89 -1.56 -3.02
CA LEU A 131 -0.48 -0.97 -1.75
C LEU A 131 -0.20 0.52 -1.93
N ARG A 132 -0.96 1.38 -1.26
CA ARG A 132 -0.81 2.84 -1.30
C ARG A 132 -0.26 3.36 0.02
N MET A 133 0.78 4.18 -0.03
CA MET A 133 1.40 4.77 1.15
C MET A 133 1.63 6.27 0.98
N SER A 134 1.36 7.04 2.03
CA SER A 134 1.68 8.48 2.05
C SER A 134 2.82 8.76 3.03
N ILE A 135 3.95 9.26 2.53
CA ILE A 135 5.21 9.34 3.26
C ILE A 135 5.50 10.79 3.66
N TYR A 136 5.60 11.01 4.97
CA TYR A 136 5.86 12.30 5.61
C TYR A 136 7.00 12.17 6.64
N ILE A 137 8.22 12.60 6.30
CA ILE A 137 9.41 12.56 7.17
C ILE A 137 9.96 13.98 7.35
N TRP A 138 9.64 14.61 8.48
CA TRP A 138 10.01 16.02 8.74
C TRP A 138 11.42 16.23 9.30
N HIS A 139 11.96 15.23 10.02
CA HIS A 139 13.22 15.38 10.73
C HIS A 139 14.28 14.37 10.28
N GLN A 140 15.54 14.82 10.38
CA GLN A 140 16.77 14.12 10.02
C GLN A 140 17.10 12.98 10.98
N ASP A 141 16.24 11.98 11.14
CA ASP A 141 16.66 10.75 11.81
C ASP A 141 16.95 9.63 10.80
N PRO A 142 18.12 9.64 10.13
CA PRO A 142 18.54 8.55 9.27
C PRO A 142 18.76 7.24 10.05
N PHE A 143 18.92 7.29 11.38
CA PHE A 143 19.17 6.10 12.20
C PHE A 143 17.95 5.19 12.33
N THR A 144 16.75 5.76 12.22
CA THR A 144 15.49 5.04 12.35
C THR A 144 15.32 3.99 11.24
N LEU A 145 15.48 4.35 9.97
CA LEU A 145 15.37 3.38 8.85
C LEU A 145 16.53 2.38 8.82
N VAL A 146 17.73 2.79 9.23
CA VAL A 146 18.89 1.90 9.34
C VAL A 146 18.66 0.81 10.39
N LYS A 147 17.96 1.12 11.49
CA LYS A 147 17.56 0.11 12.50
C LYS A 147 16.59 -0.91 11.93
N PHE A 148 15.64 -0.50 11.08
CA PHE A 148 14.69 -1.44 10.45
C PHE A 148 15.39 -2.45 9.55
N LYS A 149 16.39 -1.99 8.78
CA LYS A 149 17.19 -2.84 7.90
C LYS A 149 17.82 -4.05 8.62
N LYS A 150 18.03 -3.97 9.93
CA LYS A 150 18.60 -5.06 10.72
C LYS A 150 17.59 -6.15 11.13
N ARG A 151 16.27 -5.96 10.93
CA ARG A 151 15.20 -6.81 11.48
C ARG A 151 14.80 -8.03 10.62
N SER A 152 15.74 -8.58 9.85
CA SER A 152 15.61 -9.76 8.99
C SER A 152 14.55 -9.65 7.86
N PRO A 153 14.87 -10.12 6.63
CA PRO A 153 13.92 -10.17 5.53
C PRO A 153 12.80 -11.15 5.83
N SER A 154 11.57 -10.79 5.47
CA SER A 154 10.55 -11.81 5.21
C SER A 154 10.82 -12.44 3.84
N PRO A 155 10.36 -13.69 3.60
CA PRO A 155 10.40 -14.26 2.26
C PRO A 155 9.75 -13.29 1.27
N PRO A 156 10.31 -13.14 0.06
CA PRO A 156 9.78 -12.19 -0.91
C PRO A 156 8.36 -12.57 -1.29
N ARG A 157 7.42 -11.68 -0.95
CA ARG A 157 6.07 -11.72 -1.48
C ARG A 157 5.84 -10.50 -2.35
N GLU A 158 5.53 -10.77 -3.61
CA GLU A 158 5.35 -9.76 -4.63
C GLU A 158 4.01 -9.03 -4.45
N VAL A 159 4.06 -7.70 -4.36
CA VAL A 159 2.88 -6.83 -4.44
C VAL A 159 2.64 -6.47 -5.92
N GLY A 160 1.38 -6.42 -6.37
CA GLY A 160 1.06 -5.97 -7.73
C GLY A 160 1.57 -4.55 -8.00
N ASN A 161 1.00 -3.55 -7.33
CA ASN A 161 1.39 -2.15 -7.45
C ASN A 161 1.64 -1.49 -6.10
N LEU A 162 2.86 -1.01 -5.87
CA LEU A 162 3.22 -0.16 -4.75
C LEU A 162 3.16 1.30 -5.17
N THR A 163 2.19 2.06 -4.68
CA THR A 163 2.09 3.51 -4.93
C THR A 163 2.51 4.31 -3.69
N ILE A 164 3.46 5.21 -3.85
CA ILE A 164 3.87 6.15 -2.80
C ILE A 164 3.56 7.60 -3.16
N ASP A 165 3.18 8.37 -2.16
CA ASP A 165 3.12 9.83 -2.18
C ASP A 165 4.25 10.37 -1.30
N VAL A 166 5.27 11.00 -1.92
CA VAL A 166 6.41 11.57 -1.21
C VAL A 166 6.21 13.08 -1.09
N ARG A 167 5.83 13.54 0.10
CA ARG A 167 5.56 14.97 0.34
C ARG A 167 6.67 15.69 1.07
N VAL A 168 7.21 15.05 2.11
CA VAL A 168 8.29 15.56 2.96
C VAL A 168 9.31 14.45 3.14
N LEU A 169 10.50 14.56 2.55
CA LEU A 169 11.55 13.54 2.66
C LEU A 169 12.95 14.13 2.41
N PRO A 170 13.85 14.14 3.41
CA PRO A 170 15.24 14.56 3.23
C PRO A 170 16.02 13.57 2.33
N PRO A 171 16.94 14.04 1.47
CA PRO A 171 17.77 13.18 0.62
C PRO A 171 18.56 12.11 1.39
N SER A 172 18.97 12.39 2.64
CA SER A 172 19.64 11.44 3.54
C SER A 172 18.84 10.17 3.81
N ASN A 173 17.51 10.22 3.64
CA ASN A 173 16.61 9.11 3.93
C ASN A 173 16.19 8.32 2.69
N TYR A 174 16.55 8.79 1.48
CA TYR A 174 16.12 8.17 0.22
C TYR A 174 16.55 6.70 0.11
N ALA A 175 17.84 6.43 0.34
CA ALA A 175 18.40 5.08 0.25
C ALA A 175 17.75 4.12 1.26
N ALA A 176 17.65 4.55 2.52
CA ALA A 176 17.13 3.71 3.58
C ALA A 176 15.61 3.44 3.41
N LEU A 177 14.86 4.42 2.90
CA LEU A 177 13.44 4.25 2.59
C LEU A 177 13.25 3.27 1.43
N LEU A 178 13.98 3.47 0.33
CA LEU A 178 13.91 2.59 -0.83
C LEU A 178 14.26 1.16 -0.45
N ASP A 179 15.33 0.97 0.32
CA ASP A 179 15.73 -0.33 0.86
C ASP A 179 14.58 -0.98 1.64
N CYS A 180 13.91 -0.27 2.55
CA CYS A 180 12.78 -0.84 3.30
C CYS A 180 11.59 -1.19 2.41
N LEU A 181 11.22 -0.30 1.49
CA LEU A 181 10.04 -0.46 0.65
C LEU A 181 10.16 -1.67 -0.28
N LEU A 182 11.27 -1.75 -1.03
CA LEU A 182 11.49 -2.82 -1.99
C LEU A 182 11.75 -4.16 -1.30
N TRP A 183 12.26 -4.13 -0.07
CA TRP A 183 12.56 -5.34 0.67
C TRP A 183 11.37 -5.93 1.43
N ILE A 184 10.34 -5.13 1.69
CA ILE A 184 9.06 -5.61 2.25
C ILE A 184 8.11 -6.03 1.13
N CYS A 185 8.03 -5.25 0.04
CA CYS A 185 6.91 -5.33 -0.89
C CYS A 185 7.22 -6.01 -2.23
N TYR A 186 8.50 -6.04 -2.65
CA TYR A 186 8.93 -6.55 -3.96
C TYR A 186 7.94 -6.25 -5.10
N PRO A 187 7.58 -4.98 -5.36
CA PRO A 187 6.42 -4.70 -6.20
C PRO A 187 6.69 -4.97 -7.68
N ARG A 188 5.72 -5.51 -8.44
CA ARG A 188 5.82 -5.56 -9.92
C ARG A 188 5.84 -4.16 -10.51
N ILE A 189 5.04 -3.26 -9.94
CA ILE A 189 4.92 -1.87 -10.37
C ILE A 189 5.19 -0.97 -9.17
N PHE A 190 6.22 -0.14 -9.26
CA PHE A 190 6.51 0.89 -8.28
C PHE A 190 6.07 2.25 -8.83
N SER A 191 5.06 2.84 -8.20
CA SER A 191 4.41 4.07 -8.63
C SER A 191 4.71 5.22 -7.68
N ILE A 192 5.03 6.40 -8.19
CA ILE A 192 5.31 7.59 -7.38
C ILE A 192 4.39 8.72 -7.84
N LYS A 193 3.64 9.30 -6.90
CA LYS A 193 2.80 10.47 -7.16
C LYS A 193 3.64 11.74 -7.22
N ILE A 194 3.40 12.54 -8.25
CA ILE A 194 4.04 13.83 -8.52
C ILE A 194 3.00 14.92 -8.24
N PHE A 195 3.24 15.73 -7.21
CA PHE A 195 2.40 16.87 -6.84
C PHE A 195 3.04 18.23 -7.17
N HIS A 196 4.13 18.26 -7.94
CA HIS A 196 5.00 19.42 -8.19
C HIS A 196 5.72 19.98 -6.96
N CYS A 197 5.96 19.18 -5.91
CA CYS A 197 6.95 19.57 -4.91
C CYS A 197 8.35 19.19 -5.42
N LYS A 198 9.33 20.10 -5.22
CA LYS A 198 10.76 19.89 -5.55
C LYS A 198 11.28 18.54 -5.06
N GLN A 199 10.83 18.11 -3.89
CA GLN A 199 11.25 16.87 -3.22
C GLN A 199 10.79 15.61 -3.95
N SER A 200 9.56 15.57 -4.49
CA SER A 200 9.08 14.41 -5.26
C SER A 200 9.90 14.23 -6.55
N THR A 201 10.23 15.33 -7.23
CA THR A 201 11.09 15.35 -8.42
C THR A 201 12.51 14.90 -8.09
N GLU A 202 13.13 15.45 -7.04
CA GLU A 202 14.48 15.07 -6.59
C GLU A 202 14.56 13.59 -6.20
N PHE A 203 13.54 13.06 -5.51
CA PHE A 203 13.47 11.65 -5.17
C PHE A 203 13.39 10.75 -6.42
N ILE A 204 12.57 11.12 -7.41
CA ILE A 204 12.45 10.36 -8.66
C ILE A 204 13.76 10.37 -9.46
N MET A 205 14.43 11.52 -9.56
CA MET A 205 15.73 11.63 -10.23
C MET A 205 16.78 10.75 -9.53
N TRP A 206 16.88 10.87 -8.20
CA TRP A 206 17.78 10.05 -7.40
C TRP A 206 17.47 8.56 -7.56
N LEU A 207 16.19 8.18 -7.54
CA LEU A 207 15.75 6.80 -7.71
C LEU A 207 16.19 6.25 -9.07
N TYR A 208 15.93 7.00 -10.14
CA TYR A 208 16.30 6.60 -11.50
C TYR A 208 17.81 6.39 -11.63
N GLU A 209 18.61 7.33 -11.12
CA GLU A 209 20.06 7.17 -11.09
C GLU A 209 20.50 5.97 -10.25
N LYS A 210 19.89 5.77 -9.08
CA LYS A 210 20.21 4.66 -8.17
C LYS A 210 19.91 3.30 -8.79
N MET A 211 18.79 3.19 -9.50
CA MET A 211 18.39 1.97 -10.21
C MET A 211 19.31 1.71 -11.42
N THR A 212 19.69 2.76 -12.16
CA THR A 212 20.60 2.65 -13.32
C THR A 212 22.03 2.27 -12.92
N LYS A 213 22.54 2.85 -11.82
CA LYS A 213 23.90 2.61 -11.29
C LYS A 213 23.92 1.49 -10.24
N ARG A 214 22.99 0.54 -10.30
CA ARG A 214 22.88 -0.56 -9.32
C ARG A 214 24.19 -1.36 -9.24
N ASP A 215 24.57 -1.75 -8.02
CA ASP A 215 25.76 -2.57 -7.79
C ASP A 215 25.35 -3.91 -7.17
N ALA A 216 25.42 -4.96 -7.99
CA ALA A 216 25.13 -6.33 -7.56
C ALA A 216 26.18 -6.91 -6.59
N LYS A 217 27.24 -6.16 -6.25
CA LYS A 217 28.25 -6.52 -5.25
C LYS A 217 28.00 -5.85 -3.88
N CYS A 218 26.80 -5.32 -3.65
CA CYS A 218 26.43 -4.50 -2.47
C CYS A 218 26.65 -5.22 -1.11
N CYS A 219 26.58 -6.56 -1.02
CA CYS A 219 26.57 -7.29 0.26
C CYS A 219 27.54 -8.48 0.26
N ASN A 220 28.84 -8.23 0.44
CA ASN A 220 29.86 -9.28 0.44
C ASN A 220 30.01 -10.06 1.78
N ARG A 221 29.14 -9.87 2.79
CA ARG A 221 29.40 -10.38 4.17
C ARG A 221 28.21 -10.93 4.97
N HIS A 222 26.99 -10.98 4.44
CA HIS A 222 25.83 -11.50 5.18
C HIS A 222 25.05 -12.49 4.31
N GLY A 223 24.56 -13.58 4.90
CA GLY A 223 23.71 -14.58 4.20
C GLY A 223 22.35 -14.02 3.70
N ILE A 224 22.08 -12.74 3.95
CA ILE A 224 20.87 -12.02 3.54
C ILE A 224 21.24 -11.06 2.40
N LYS A 225 20.70 -11.30 1.20
CA LYS A 225 20.93 -10.47 0.01
C LYS A 225 20.05 -9.21 0.01
N CYS A 226 20.61 -8.06 -0.40
CA CYS A 226 19.86 -6.81 -0.60
C CYS A 226 18.92 -6.90 -1.82
N TRP A 227 17.85 -6.10 -1.89
CA TRP A 227 16.90 -6.10 -3.03
C TRP A 227 17.58 -5.95 -4.39
N GLN A 228 18.75 -5.30 -4.47
CA GLN A 228 19.51 -5.15 -5.71
C GLN A 228 20.01 -6.48 -6.29
N HIS A 229 20.14 -7.55 -5.48
CA HIS A 229 20.47 -8.88 -6.01
C HIS A 229 19.27 -9.59 -6.64
N TYR A 230 18.07 -9.31 -6.12
CA TYR A 230 16.84 -9.90 -6.63
C TYR A 230 16.28 -9.12 -7.81
N LEU A 231 16.56 -7.82 -7.92
CA LEU A 231 16.09 -7.01 -9.04
C LEU A 231 16.92 -7.28 -10.30
N LYS A 232 16.34 -8.01 -11.25
CA LYS A 232 16.96 -8.36 -12.53
C LYS A 232 16.93 -7.20 -13.51
N ASP A 233 15.83 -6.46 -13.60
CA ASP A 233 15.72 -5.29 -14.49
C ASP A 233 14.64 -4.31 -14.00
N PHE A 234 14.66 -3.08 -14.54
CA PHE A 234 13.58 -2.13 -14.36
C PHE A 234 13.36 -1.29 -15.63
N LYS A 235 12.11 -0.91 -15.87
CA LYS A 235 11.74 -0.02 -16.97
C LYS A 235 10.75 1.05 -16.50
N ILE A 236 10.80 2.22 -17.11
CA ILE A 236 9.73 3.21 -16.95
C ILE A 236 8.55 2.70 -17.77
N GLU A 237 7.44 2.40 -17.09
CA GLU A 237 6.25 1.85 -17.73
C GLU A 237 5.44 2.96 -18.41
N SER A 238 5.05 3.95 -17.62
CA SER A 238 4.24 5.08 -18.09
C SER A 238 4.18 6.20 -17.05
N PHE A 239 3.65 7.34 -17.47
CA PHE A 239 3.16 8.38 -16.58
C PHE A 239 1.67 8.60 -16.79
N ILE A 240 0.92 8.70 -15.69
CA ILE A 240 -0.53 8.87 -15.70
C ILE A 240 -0.86 10.24 -15.10
N PRO A 241 -1.27 11.23 -15.91
CA PRO A 241 -1.72 12.53 -15.41
C PRO A 241 -2.95 12.38 -14.50
N PHE A 242 -3.08 13.23 -13.48
CA PHE A 242 -4.28 13.19 -12.61
C PHE A 242 -5.54 13.70 -13.31
N LYS A 243 -5.42 14.66 -14.24
CA LYS A 243 -6.56 15.28 -14.91
C LYS A 243 -7.08 14.46 -16.09
N ASP A 244 -6.19 13.88 -16.88
CA ASP A 244 -6.53 12.95 -17.97
C ASP A 244 -5.76 11.65 -17.75
N PRO A 245 -6.36 10.61 -17.14
CA PRO A 245 -5.67 9.41 -16.67
C PRO A 245 -5.29 8.45 -17.80
N LYS A 246 -4.91 8.98 -18.97
CA LYS A 246 -4.35 8.22 -20.07
C LYS A 246 -2.85 8.03 -19.85
N PRO A 247 -2.33 6.79 -19.91
CA PRO A 247 -0.91 6.54 -19.83
C PRO A 247 -0.14 7.25 -20.95
N LEU A 248 0.90 7.98 -20.57
CA LEU A 248 1.87 8.62 -21.46
C LEU A 248 3.19 7.86 -21.38
N HIS A 249 3.81 7.62 -22.53
CA HIS A 249 5.16 7.06 -22.59
C HIS A 249 6.20 8.13 -22.24
N ILE A 250 7.30 7.73 -21.62
CA ILE A 250 8.42 8.62 -21.27
C ILE A 250 9.70 8.04 -21.84
N ASP A 251 10.23 8.67 -22.89
CA ASP A 251 11.47 8.24 -23.55
C ASP A 251 12.71 8.57 -22.70
N ASN A 252 12.76 9.79 -22.15
CA ASN A 252 13.85 10.27 -21.30
C ASN A 252 13.28 10.91 -20.04
N LEU A 253 13.32 10.17 -18.94
CA LEU A 253 12.79 10.64 -17.67
C LEU A 253 13.48 11.90 -17.16
N MET A 254 14.81 11.98 -17.24
CA MET A 254 15.56 13.12 -16.70
C MET A 254 15.23 14.42 -17.43
N ALA A 255 15.05 14.37 -18.76
CA ALA A 255 14.67 15.52 -19.57
C ALA A 255 13.16 15.84 -19.49
N GLY A 256 12.31 14.81 -19.33
CA GLY A 256 10.87 14.93 -19.33
C GLY A 256 10.27 15.32 -17.97
N LEU A 257 10.84 14.84 -16.85
CA LEU A 257 10.30 14.99 -15.51
C LEU A 257 9.98 16.44 -15.11
N PRO A 258 10.83 17.46 -15.40
CA PRO A 258 10.52 18.86 -15.07
C PRO A 258 9.29 19.41 -15.80
N LYS A 259 8.89 18.79 -16.92
CA LYS A 259 7.76 19.20 -17.78
C LYS A 259 6.48 18.41 -17.51
N LEU A 260 6.55 17.32 -16.75
CA LEU A 260 5.39 16.48 -16.46
C LEU A 260 4.40 17.23 -15.56
N PRO A 261 3.09 17.17 -15.83
CA PRO A 261 2.08 17.72 -14.93
C PRO A 261 1.98 16.89 -13.64
N GLN A 262 1.05 17.24 -12.75
CA GLN A 262 0.71 16.37 -11.64
C GLN A 262 0.17 15.03 -12.15
N GLY A 263 0.66 13.95 -11.57
CA GLY A 263 0.33 12.60 -12.03
C GLY A 263 1.08 11.54 -11.26
N THR A 264 1.17 10.35 -11.83
CA THR A 264 1.86 9.21 -11.26
C THR A 264 2.85 8.67 -12.26
N ILE A 265 4.13 8.63 -11.92
CA ILE A 265 5.12 7.88 -12.68
C ILE A 265 5.13 6.43 -12.23
N ARG A 266 5.25 5.49 -13.17
CA ARG A 266 5.23 4.05 -12.92
C ARG A 266 6.51 3.40 -13.43
N PHE A 267 7.15 2.61 -12.57
CA PHE A 267 8.30 1.77 -12.89
C PHE A 267 7.86 0.31 -12.82
N CYS A 268 8.13 -0.47 -13.86
CA CYS A 268 7.98 -1.92 -13.82
C CYS A 268 9.30 -2.55 -13.39
N LEU A 269 9.25 -3.44 -12.40
CA LEU A 269 10.39 -4.10 -11.78
C LEU A 269 10.33 -5.61 -12.07
N ASP A 270 11.42 -6.17 -12.57
CA ASP A 270 11.58 -7.61 -12.83
C ASP A 270 12.40 -8.25 -11.70
N TRP A 271 11.79 -9.17 -10.95
CA TRP A 271 12.40 -9.82 -9.79
C TRP A 271 12.80 -11.28 -10.08
N CYS A 272 13.92 -11.73 -9.52
CA CYS A 272 14.43 -13.09 -9.61
C CYS A 272 14.68 -13.65 -8.21
N PHE A 273 13.83 -14.58 -7.75
CA PHE A 273 13.91 -15.18 -6.41
C PHE A 273 14.55 -16.58 -6.38
N SER A 274 15.13 -17.03 -7.50
CA SER A 274 15.54 -18.42 -7.74
C SER A 274 16.64 -18.97 -6.82
N GLU A 275 17.19 -18.18 -5.90
CA GLU A 275 18.23 -18.61 -4.95
C GLU A 275 17.68 -18.99 -3.55
N TYR A 276 16.35 -18.98 -3.35
CA TYR A 276 15.73 -19.38 -2.07
C TYR A 276 15.32 -20.86 -2.00
N ILE A 277 15.46 -21.62 -3.09
CA ILE A 277 14.93 -23.01 -3.18
C ILE A 277 15.98 -24.07 -2.82
N ASP A 278 17.28 -23.75 -2.83
CA ASP A 278 18.33 -24.70 -2.45
C ASP A 278 18.77 -24.45 -0.99
N GLY A 279 17.96 -24.86 -0.03
CA GLY A 279 18.34 -24.82 1.39
C GLY A 279 17.17 -24.79 2.37
N ALA A 280 16.29 -25.78 2.31
CA ALA A 280 15.39 -26.15 3.40
C ALA A 280 15.58 -27.63 3.73
#